data_AF-A0A7L2AV23-F1
#
_entry.id   AF-A0A7L2AV23-F1
#
_cell.length_a   1.000
_cell.length_b   1.000
_cell.length_c   1.000
_cell.angle_alpha   90.00
_cell.angle_beta   90.00
_cell.angle_gamma   90.00
#
_symmetry.space_group_name_H-M   'P 1'
#
loop_
_entity.id
_entity.type
_entity.pdbx_description
1 polymer ?
#
loop_
_entity_poly.entity_id
_entity_poly.type
_entity_poly.pdbx_seq_one_letter_code
_entity_poly.pdbx_strand_id
1 'polypeptide(L)'
;QAKEALENGEVPVGCLLVYNGEVIGRGRNEVNETKNATRHAEMVAIDQVLDWCKQHKKDYTEVFADSVLYVTVEPCIMCAAAIRLMKIPRVVYGCRNERFGGCGSVLSISSDDMVDTGEPFE
;
A
#
# COMPACT_ATOMS: atom_id res chain seq x y z
N GLN A 1 13.21 1.58 6.08
CA GLN A 1 12.35 1.74 4.90
C GLN A 1 12.39 3.14 4.30
N ALA A 2 11.67 4.18 4.76
CA ALA A 2 11.72 5.48 4.06
C ALA A 2 13.12 6.13 4.05
N LYS A 3 13.86 6.10 5.17
CA LYS A 3 15.26 6.56 5.23
C LYS A 3 16.18 5.74 4.32
N GLU A 4 16.03 4.42 4.34
CA GLU A 4 16.78 3.49 3.49
C GLU A 4 16.49 3.70 1.99
N ALA A 5 15.23 3.98 1.63
CA ALA A 5 14.86 4.35 0.26
C ALA A 5 15.60 5.62 -0.17
N LEU A 6 15.61 6.65 0.68
CA LEU A 6 16.36 7.89 0.42
C LEU A 6 17.85 7.63 0.21
N GLU A 7 18.46 6.83 1.07
CA GLU A 7 19.89 6.46 1.00
C GLU A 7 20.23 5.69 -0.28
N ASN A 8 19.26 4.93 -0.82
CA ASN A 8 19.40 4.19 -2.07
C ASN A 8 18.99 5.00 -3.33
N GLY A 9 18.70 6.29 -3.19
CA GLY A 9 18.31 7.14 -4.32
C GLY A 9 16.89 6.90 -4.83
N GLU A 10 16.01 6.32 -4.01
CA GLU A 10 14.59 6.13 -4.29
C GLU A 10 13.75 7.27 -3.71
N VAL A 11 12.49 7.38 -4.14
CA VAL A 11 11.52 8.24 -3.46
C VAL A 11 11.35 7.74 -2.01
N PRO A 12 11.43 8.60 -0.98
CA PRO A 12 11.50 8.17 0.43
C PRO A 12 10.14 7.73 0.99
N VAL A 13 9.58 6.66 0.44
CA VAL A 13 8.34 6.03 0.89
C VAL A 13 8.66 4.65 1.45
N GLY A 14 8.11 4.37 2.63
CA GLY A 14 8.14 3.04 3.24
C GLY A 14 6.78 2.69 3.80
N CYS A 15 6.46 1.39 3.86
CA CYS A 15 5.21 0.92 4.45
C CYS A 15 5.30 -0.46 5.10
N LEU A 16 4.37 -0.70 6.01
CA LEU A 16 4.16 -1.98 6.70
C LEU A 16 2.70 -2.42 6.52
N LEU A 17 2.49 -3.69 6.23
CA LEU A 17 1.18 -4.35 6.33
C LEU A 17 1.14 -5.20 7.59
N VAL A 18 0.15 -4.93 8.44
CA VAL A 18 -0.03 -5.59 9.73
C VAL A 18 -1.33 -6.37 9.75
N TYR A 19 -1.25 -7.65 10.07
CA TYR A 19 -2.39 -8.56 10.24
C TYR A 19 -2.30 -9.19 11.63
N ASN A 20 -3.36 -9.10 12.44
CA ASN A 20 -3.39 -9.63 13.81
C ASN A 20 -2.20 -9.21 14.70
N GLY A 21 -1.73 -7.97 14.53
CA GLY A 21 -0.60 -7.42 15.29
C GLY A 21 0.78 -7.88 14.79
N GLU A 22 0.85 -8.70 13.75
CA GLU A 22 2.09 -9.16 13.12
C GLU A 22 2.36 -8.38 11.82
N VAL A 23 3.62 -7.98 11.62
CA VAL A 23 4.06 -7.38 10.35
C VAL A 23 4.29 -8.48 9.32
N ILE A 24 3.35 -8.63 8.39
CA ILE A 24 3.37 -9.65 7.33
C ILE A 24 3.88 -9.13 5.99
N GLY A 25 4.00 -7.81 5.82
CA GLY A 25 4.55 -7.19 4.61
C GLY A 25 5.34 -5.92 4.92
N ARG A 26 6.42 -5.70 4.17
CA ARG A 26 7.35 -4.58 4.32
C ARG A 26 7.75 -4.03 2.94
N GLY A 27 7.34 -2.81 2.62
CA GLY A 27 7.70 -2.17 1.34
C GLY A 27 8.56 -0.92 1.47
N ARG A 28 9.45 -0.71 0.51
CA ARG A 28 10.00 0.61 0.17
C ARG A 28 9.87 0.81 -1.34
N ASN A 29 9.97 2.05 -1.82
CA ASN A 29 10.05 2.26 -3.27
C ASN A 29 11.28 1.54 -3.85
N GLU A 30 11.08 0.89 -4.98
CA GLU A 30 12.11 0.15 -5.74
C GLU A 30 12.05 0.52 -7.24
N VAL A 31 11.53 1.71 -7.55
CA VAL A 31 11.27 2.13 -8.94
C VAL A 31 12.56 2.22 -9.74
N ASN A 32 13.59 2.84 -9.18
CA ASN A 32 14.89 2.99 -9.83
C ASN A 32 15.64 1.66 -9.85
N GLU A 33 15.64 0.93 -8.73
CA GLU A 33 16.30 -0.37 -8.56
C GLU A 33 15.79 -1.41 -9.56
N THR A 34 14.46 -1.53 -9.70
CA THR A 34 13.81 -2.50 -10.58
C THR A 34 13.58 -1.99 -12.00
N LYS A 35 13.79 -0.69 -12.24
CA LYS A 35 13.41 0.01 -13.48
C LYS A 35 11.95 -0.19 -13.86
N ASN A 36 11.09 -0.31 -12.84
CA ASN A 36 9.66 -0.47 -13.01
C ASN A 36 8.92 0.62 -12.22
N ALA A 37 8.23 1.50 -12.95
CA ALA A 37 7.50 2.63 -12.38
C ALA A 37 6.38 2.22 -11.40
N THR A 38 5.90 0.97 -11.43
CA THR A 38 4.81 0.53 -10.54
C THR A 38 5.30 0.02 -9.19
N ARG A 39 6.61 -0.14 -8.97
CA ARG A 39 7.20 -0.71 -7.74
C ARG A 39 7.26 0.33 -6.60
N HIS A 40 6.11 0.90 -6.27
CA HIS A 40 5.90 1.72 -5.09
C HIS A 40 5.90 0.85 -3.83
N ALA A 41 6.20 1.46 -2.68
CA ALA A 41 6.27 0.75 -1.40
C ALA A 41 5.02 -0.11 -1.13
N GLU A 42 3.83 0.41 -1.40
CA GLU A 42 2.55 -0.29 -1.19
C GLU A 42 2.45 -1.56 -2.04
N MET A 43 2.89 -1.50 -3.30
CA MET A 43 2.88 -2.65 -4.21
C MET A 43 3.88 -3.71 -3.77
N VAL A 44 5.07 -3.30 -3.35
CA VAL A 44 6.10 -4.21 -2.81
C VAL A 44 5.60 -4.91 -1.54
N ALA A 45 4.89 -4.21 -0.66
CA ALA A 45 4.33 -4.81 0.55
C ALA A 45 3.19 -5.79 0.24
N ILE A 46 2.33 -5.48 -0.74
CA ILE A 46 1.27 -6.39 -1.21
C ILE A 46 1.87 -7.72 -1.71
N ASP A 47 2.92 -7.67 -2.53
CA ASP A 47 3.62 -8.87 -3.02
C ASP A 47 4.13 -9.73 -1.86
N GLN A 48 4.75 -9.11 -0.84
CA GLN A 48 5.22 -9.83 0.34
C GLN A 48 4.09 -10.48 1.15
N VAL A 49 2.92 -9.83 1.25
CA VAL A 49 1.76 -10.43 1.91
C VAL A 49 1.23 -11.63 1.12
N LEU A 50 1.19 -11.55 -0.20
CA LEU A 50 0.80 -12.68 -1.05
C LEU A 50 1.74 -13.88 -0.87
N ASP A 51 3.05 -13.63 -0.81
CA ASP A 51 4.05 -14.66 -0.52
C ASP A 51 3.88 -15.23 0.90
N TRP A 52 3.63 -14.38 1.90
CA TRP A 52 3.35 -14.82 3.27
C TRP A 52 2.10 -15.72 3.33
N CYS A 53 1.02 -15.34 2.65
CA CYS A 53 -0.22 -16.11 2.59
C CYS A 53 0.02 -17.49 1.96
N LYS A 54 0.79 -17.54 0.87
CA LYS A 54 1.17 -18.79 0.21
C LYS A 54 1.97 -19.71 1.13
N GLN A 55 2.92 -19.18 1.89
CA GLN A 55 3.74 -19.94 2.83
C GLN A 55 2.91 -20.49 4.01
N HIS A 56 1.96 -19.71 4.51
CA HIS A 56 1.11 -20.06 5.64
C HIS A 56 -0.21 -20.76 5.25
N LYS A 57 -0.43 -20.97 3.94
CA LYS A 57 -1.67 -21.55 3.38
C LYS A 57 -2.92 -20.80 3.83
N LYS A 58 -2.85 -19.47 3.83
CA LYS A 58 -3.95 -18.56 4.16
C LYS A 58 -4.58 -18.00 2.87
N ASP A 59 -5.88 -17.73 2.91
CA ASP A 59 -6.53 -16.98 1.84
C ASP A 59 -6.13 -15.51 1.96
N TYR A 60 -5.55 -14.96 0.89
CA TYR A 60 -5.11 -13.57 0.88
C TYR A 60 -6.29 -12.60 1.03
N THR A 61 -7.48 -12.96 0.52
CA THR A 61 -8.67 -12.10 0.60
C THR A 61 -9.09 -11.86 2.04
N GLU A 62 -9.06 -12.90 2.88
CA GLU A 62 -9.32 -12.81 4.32
C GLU A 62 -8.22 -12.02 5.04
N VAL A 63 -6.96 -12.27 4.70
CA VAL A 63 -5.81 -11.60 5.33
C VAL A 63 -5.83 -10.09 5.07
N PHE A 64 -6.04 -9.66 3.82
CA PHE A 64 -6.11 -8.24 3.50
C PHE A 64 -7.32 -7.54 4.13
N ALA A 65 -8.48 -8.21 4.17
CA ALA A 65 -9.70 -7.66 4.77
C ALA A 65 -9.55 -7.35 6.28
N ASP A 66 -8.62 -8.02 6.96
CA ASP A 66 -8.32 -7.83 8.39
C ASP A 66 -6.94 -7.15 8.61
N SER A 67 -6.36 -6.55 7.57
CA SER A 67 -5.05 -5.89 7.63
C SER A 67 -5.15 -4.38 7.78
N VAL A 68 -4.08 -3.78 8.32
CA VAL A 68 -3.88 -2.32 8.33
C VAL A 68 -2.58 -1.98 7.62
N LEU A 69 -2.65 -1.05 6.67
CA LEU A 69 -1.47 -0.50 5.99
C LEU A 69 -0.98 0.74 6.75
N TYR A 70 0.32 0.80 7.05
CA TYR A 70 0.98 1.98 7.58
C TYR A 70 1.99 2.48 6.54
N VAL A 71 1.85 3.71 6.05
CA VAL A 71 2.70 4.24 4.98
C VAL A 71 3.19 5.65 5.31
N THR A 72 4.41 6.02 4.91
CA THR A 72 4.96 7.34 5.29
C THR A 72 4.34 8.52 4.55
N VAL A 73 3.75 8.28 3.38
CA VAL A 73 3.13 9.30 2.50
C VAL A 73 1.76 8.79 2.05
N GLU A 74 0.81 9.69 1.86
CA GLU A 74 -0.50 9.38 1.28
C GLU A 74 -0.37 8.55 -0.01
N PRO A 75 -1.07 7.40 -0.11
CA PRO A 75 -1.07 6.58 -1.30
C PRO A 75 -1.43 7.37 -2.55
N CYS A 76 -0.71 7.15 -3.63
CA CYS A 76 -1.06 7.77 -4.91
C CYS A 76 -2.33 7.13 -5.51
N ILE A 77 -2.90 7.74 -6.56
CA ILE A 77 -4.11 7.23 -7.24
C ILE A 77 -4.00 5.74 -7.60
N MET A 78 -2.85 5.29 -8.13
CA MET A 78 -2.62 3.89 -8.48
C MET A 78 -2.67 2.99 -7.24
N CYS A 79 -1.94 3.35 -6.19
CA CYS A 79 -1.86 2.55 -4.97
C CYS A 79 -3.19 2.55 -4.21
N ALA A 80 -3.89 3.68 -4.14
CA ALA A 80 -5.22 3.79 -3.56
C ALA A 80 -6.22 2.86 -4.28
N ALA A 81 -6.21 2.83 -5.62
CA ALA A 81 -7.05 1.92 -6.38
C ALA A 81 -6.69 0.44 -6.10
N ALA A 82 -5.41 0.10 -6.01
CA ALA A 82 -4.96 -1.25 -5.67
C ALA A 82 -5.42 -1.65 -4.25
N ILE A 83 -5.25 -0.79 -3.25
CA ILE A 83 -5.68 -1.00 -1.86
C ILE A 83 -7.19 -1.28 -1.81
N ARG A 84 -7.99 -0.49 -2.55
CA ARG A 84 -9.45 -0.65 -2.66
C ARG A 84 -9.84 -2.02 -3.24
N LEU A 85 -9.16 -2.44 -4.31
CA LEU A 85 -9.38 -3.75 -4.95
C LEU A 85 -8.97 -4.92 -4.06
N MET A 86 -7.90 -4.75 -3.26
CA MET A 86 -7.46 -5.74 -2.28
C MET A 86 -8.32 -5.74 -1.00
N LYS A 87 -9.28 -4.82 -0.88
CA LYS A 87 -10.19 -4.68 0.26
C LYS A 87 -9.49 -4.49 1.60
N ILE A 88 -8.35 -3.78 1.61
CA ILE A 88 -7.67 -3.40 2.86
C ILE A 88 -8.49 -2.28 3.50
N PRO A 89 -9.07 -2.46 4.70
CA PRO A 89 -10.06 -1.53 5.23
C PRO A 89 -9.47 -0.23 5.79
N ARG A 90 -8.17 -0.21 6.11
CA ARG A 90 -7.56 0.90 6.84
C ARG A 90 -6.14 1.22 6.38
N VAL A 91 -5.87 2.50 6.15
CA VAL A 91 -4.59 3.05 5.77
C VAL A 91 -4.21 4.23 6.68
N VAL A 92 -3.19 4.03 7.50
CA VAL A 92 -2.59 5.09 8.31
C VAL A 92 -1.41 5.68 7.55
N TYR A 93 -1.49 6.96 7.18
CA TYR A 93 -0.40 7.63 6.47
C TYR A 93 0.15 8.87 7.18
N GLY A 94 1.40 9.23 6.84
CA GLY A 94 2.12 10.37 7.41
C GLY A 94 1.73 11.71 6.79
N CYS A 95 2.44 12.12 5.74
CA CYS A 95 2.17 13.39 5.04
C CYS A 95 1.29 13.21 3.79
N ARG A 96 0.73 14.32 3.30
CA ARG A 96 -0.06 14.36 2.06
C ARG A 96 0.80 14.18 0.81
N ASN A 97 0.16 13.75 -0.27
CA ASN A 97 0.75 13.61 -1.59
C ASN A 97 0.14 14.64 -2.56
N GLU A 98 0.71 15.84 -2.56
CA GLU A 98 0.21 16.99 -3.35
C GLU A 98 0.29 16.78 -4.87
N ARG A 99 1.14 15.86 -5.34
CA ARG A 99 1.36 15.64 -6.78
C ARG A 99 0.41 14.62 -7.38
N PHE A 100 0.09 13.56 -6.63
CA PHE A 100 -0.65 12.42 -7.18
C PHE A 100 -1.45 11.64 -6.13
N GLY A 101 -1.80 12.25 -5.00
CA GLY A 101 -2.51 11.62 -3.88
C GLY A 101 -3.92 11.16 -4.23
N GLY A 102 -4.22 9.92 -3.87
CA GLY A 102 -5.49 9.24 -4.13
C GLY A 102 -6.44 9.19 -2.95
N CYS A 103 -6.12 9.84 -1.82
CA CYS A 103 -6.93 9.85 -0.61
C CYS A 103 -7.44 11.26 -0.26
N GLY A 104 -7.57 12.13 -1.26
CA GLY A 104 -8.15 13.47 -1.15
C GLY A 104 -7.22 14.63 -1.54
N SER A 105 -5.91 14.41 -1.70
CA SER A 105 -5.03 15.49 -2.15
C SER A 105 -5.22 15.86 -3.62
N VAL A 106 -5.41 14.87 -4.51
CA VAL A 106 -5.70 15.09 -5.94
C VAL A 106 -7.03 14.44 -6.33
N LEU A 107 -7.23 13.18 -5.96
CA LEU A 107 -8.50 12.47 -6.08
C LEU A 107 -8.81 11.72 -4.78
N SER A 108 -10.06 11.31 -4.61
CA SER A 108 -10.56 10.65 -3.39
C SER A 108 -10.94 9.19 -3.65
N ILE A 109 -10.08 8.43 -4.32
CA ILE A 109 -10.28 7.01 -4.65
C ILE A 109 -10.60 6.17 -3.39
N SER A 110 -10.02 6.55 -2.25
CA SER A 110 -10.28 5.89 -0.95
C SER A 110 -11.74 5.93 -0.52
N SER A 111 -12.47 6.99 -0.84
CA SER A 111 -13.83 7.26 -0.33
C SER A 111 -14.91 7.44 -1.39
N ASP A 112 -14.53 7.59 -2.67
CA ASP A 112 -15.49 7.77 -3.76
C ASP A 112 -16.44 6.57 -3.86
N ASP A 113 -17.70 6.87 -4.22
CA ASP A 113 -18.73 5.87 -4.46
C ASP A 113 -18.52 5.26 -5.85
N MET A 114 -18.09 3.99 -5.87
CA MET A 114 -17.80 3.24 -7.09
C MET A 114 -18.51 1.89 -7.02
N VAL A 115 -19.31 1.58 -8.05
CA VAL A 115 -20.12 0.36 -8.12
C VAL A 115 -19.27 -0.81 -8.59
N ASP A 116 -19.30 -1.93 -7.85
CA ASP A 116 -18.68 -3.22 -8.17
C ASP A 116 -17.13 -3.21 -8.34
N THR A 117 -16.41 -2.29 -7.68
CA THR A 117 -14.94 -2.13 -7.83
C THR A 117 -14.18 -2.00 -6.50
N GLY A 118 -14.27 -3.03 -5.64
CA GLY A 118 -13.58 -3.06 -4.34
C GLY A 118 -14.30 -2.25 -3.25
N GLU A 119 -13.70 -2.12 -2.07
CA GLU A 119 -14.32 -1.47 -0.90
C GLU A 119 -13.57 -0.18 -0.51
N PRO A 120 -14.27 0.89 -0.11
CA PRO A 120 -13.63 2.09 0.41
C PRO A 120 -12.82 1.77 1.68
N PHE A 121 -11.84 2.63 1.99
CA PHE A 121 -10.98 2.48 3.17
C PHE A 121 -10.80 3.80 3.92
N GLU A 122 -10.52 3.69 5.21
CA GLU A 122 -10.26 4.82 6.12
C GLU A 122 -8.77 5.11 6.28
#